data_AF-A0A352GG76-F1
#
_entry.id   AF-A0A352GG76-F1
#
_cell.length_a   1.000
_cell.length_b   1.000
_cell.length_c   1.000
_cell.angle_alpha   90.00
_cell.angle_beta   90.00
_cell.angle_gamma   90.00
#
_symmetry.space_group_name_H-M   'P 1'
#
loop_
_entity.id
_entity.type
_entity.pdbx_description
1 polymer ?
#
loop_
_entity_poly.entity_id
_entity_poly.type
_entity_poly.pdbx_seq_one_letter_code
_entity_poly.pdbx_strand_id
1 'polypeptide(L)'
;DKQTDSPEALHYDEVREFSVLEHALMRRGYDLVTWVALTVATVAIALALFHLYVAVFGTPQSRAFRSTHLTGMMVLAVLLFPLGRKSWRDRPATPLQWGMFGIDALLVFAVLAVQVYTLWDLDAFSQREGELIESDLWMGFLLIFLVMETTRRSVGLPMVIVTSFFVVHSLYADKFGGFLYGPPTSVTKYIDILFIRSEGMFGIPISVAATYIVLFI
;
A
#
# COMPACT_ATOMS: atom_id res chain seq x y z
N ASP A 1 -36.03 48.09 28.04
CA ASP A 1 -34.69 47.63 27.65
C ASP A 1 -34.74 46.28 26.97
N LYS A 2 -34.49 46.25 25.65
CA LYS A 2 -34.21 45.01 24.93
C LYS A 2 -32.69 44.86 24.90
N GLN A 3 -32.20 43.96 25.73
CA GLN A 3 -30.80 43.56 25.80
C GLN A 3 -30.47 42.88 24.47
N THR A 4 -29.62 43.54 23.68
CA THR A 4 -29.12 43.04 22.41
C THR A 4 -27.93 42.14 22.72
N ASP A 5 -28.19 40.83 22.80
CA ASP A 5 -27.11 39.83 22.84
C ASP A 5 -26.31 39.98 21.54
N SER A 6 -25.07 40.44 21.71
CA SER A 6 -24.09 40.52 20.63
C SER A 6 -23.71 39.09 20.27
N PRO A 7 -23.74 38.67 19.00
CA PRO A 7 -23.37 37.30 18.63
C PRO A 7 -21.90 37.06 19.01
N GLU A 8 -21.66 36.08 19.88
CA GLU A 8 -20.32 35.60 20.23
C GLU A 8 -19.55 35.31 18.95
N ALA A 9 -18.44 36.01 18.74
CA ALA A 9 -17.57 35.80 17.59
C ALA A 9 -17.00 34.38 17.70
N LEU A 10 -17.44 33.49 16.79
CA LEU A 10 -16.89 32.15 16.64
C LEU A 10 -15.38 32.27 16.35
N HIS A 11 -14.56 32.01 17.37
CA HIS A 11 -13.11 31.96 17.24
C HIS A 11 -12.74 30.63 16.56
N TYR A 12 -12.63 30.66 15.24
CA TYR A 12 -12.13 29.51 14.46
C TYR A 12 -10.61 29.44 14.60
N ASP A 13 -10.12 28.61 15.52
CA ASP A 13 -8.72 28.22 15.55
C ASP A 13 -8.44 27.24 14.40
N GLU A 14 -8.09 27.77 13.22
CA GLU A 14 -7.60 26.96 12.11
C GLU A 14 -6.28 26.29 12.49
N VAL A 15 -6.35 25.01 12.90
CA VAL A 15 -5.15 24.16 13.02
C VAL A 15 -4.64 23.87 11.61
N ARG A 16 -3.75 24.72 11.09
CA ARG A 16 -3.07 24.48 9.81
C ARG A 16 -2.14 23.27 9.94
N GLU A 17 -2.59 22.12 9.45
CA GLU A 17 -1.71 20.97 9.27
C GLU A 17 -0.85 21.16 8.01
N PHE A 18 0.42 21.50 8.19
CA PHE A 18 1.36 21.67 7.10
C PHE A 18 1.53 20.37 6.29
N SER A 19 1.57 20.49 4.96
CA SER A 19 1.83 19.37 4.06
C SER A 19 3.22 18.75 4.29
N VAL A 20 3.44 17.50 3.87
CA VAL A 20 4.74 16.83 4.03
C VAL A 20 5.87 17.62 3.36
N LEU A 21 5.62 18.18 2.18
CA LEU A 21 6.57 19.01 1.43
C LEU A 21 6.85 20.33 2.16
N GLU A 22 5.80 20.99 2.63
CA GLU A 22 5.94 22.24 3.37
C GLU A 22 6.70 22.04 4.69
N HIS A 23 6.45 20.94 5.39
CA HIS A 23 7.21 20.54 6.56
C HIS A 23 8.71 20.33 6.25
N ALA A 24 9.01 19.72 5.09
CA ALA A 24 10.39 19.53 4.63
C ALA A 24 11.08 20.86 4.32
N LEU A 25 10.39 21.78 3.64
CA LEU A 25 10.91 23.11 3.26
C LEU A 25 11.10 24.05 4.47
N MET A 26 10.25 23.93 5.49
CA MET A 26 10.35 24.71 6.72
C MET A 26 11.53 24.26 7.61
N ARG A 27 11.98 23.01 7.49
CA ARG A 27 13.16 22.53 8.21
C ARG A 27 14.42 22.98 7.48
N ARG A 28 15.15 23.92 8.07
CA ARG A 28 16.39 24.51 7.54
C ARG A 28 17.61 23.55 7.51
N GLY A 29 17.43 22.23 7.64
CA GLY A 29 18.52 21.25 7.74
C GLY A 29 18.22 19.91 7.04
N TYR A 30 19.26 19.31 6.44
CA TYR A 30 19.24 18.03 5.72
C TYR A 30 19.36 16.83 6.66
N ASP A 31 18.38 16.66 7.52
CA ASP A 31 18.31 15.53 8.42
C ASP A 31 17.48 14.37 7.84
N LEU A 32 17.59 13.16 8.40
CA LEU A 32 16.88 11.95 7.97
C LEU A 32 15.37 12.18 7.78
N VAL A 33 14.73 12.92 8.70
CA VAL A 33 13.28 13.21 8.60
C VAL A 33 12.97 14.05 7.37
N THR A 34 13.84 15.00 7.03
CA THR A 34 13.70 15.83 5.82
C THR A 34 13.83 14.97 4.56
N TRP A 35 14.79 14.03 4.52
CA TRP A 35 14.93 13.10 3.38
C TRP A 35 13.74 12.16 3.21
N VAL A 36 13.21 11.61 4.32
CA VAL A 36 11.99 10.81 4.29
C VAL A 36 10.82 11.64 3.77
N ALA A 37 10.65 12.87 4.27
CA ALA A 37 9.59 13.78 3.83
C ALA A 37 9.69 14.12 2.34
N LEU A 38 10.91 14.42 1.85
CA LEU A 38 11.15 14.68 0.43
C LEU A 38 10.84 13.45 -0.43
N THR A 39 11.23 12.26 0.03
CA THR A 39 10.92 11.00 -0.67
C THR A 39 9.43 10.77 -0.76
N VAL A 40 8.72 10.90 0.36
CA VAL A 40 7.25 10.78 0.43
C VAL A 40 6.58 11.79 -0.49
N ALA A 41 6.97 13.06 -0.43
CA ALA A 41 6.42 14.11 -1.28
C ALA A 41 6.67 13.81 -2.77
N THR A 42 7.88 13.38 -3.12
CA THR A 42 8.24 13.03 -4.50
C THR A 42 7.42 11.86 -5.02
N VAL A 43 7.30 10.78 -4.25
CA VAL A 43 6.50 9.60 -4.64
C VAL A 43 5.02 9.97 -4.73
N ALA A 44 4.49 10.75 -3.80
CA ALA A 44 3.08 11.18 -3.82
C ALA A 44 2.78 12.07 -5.05
N ILE A 45 3.63 13.06 -5.34
CA ILE A 45 3.47 13.92 -6.52
C ILE A 45 3.61 13.10 -7.81
N ALA A 46 4.59 12.21 -7.90
CA ALA A 46 4.79 11.35 -9.06
C ALA A 46 3.58 10.43 -9.29
N LEU A 47 3.02 9.84 -8.21
CA LEU A 47 1.84 9.00 -8.28
C LEU A 47 0.59 9.79 -8.71
N ALA A 48 0.41 11.01 -8.20
CA ALA A 48 -0.69 11.88 -8.62
C ALA A 48 -0.59 12.26 -10.10
N LEU A 49 0.60 12.70 -10.56
CA LEU A 49 0.84 13.01 -11.97
C LEU A 49 0.65 11.80 -12.88
N PHE A 50 1.08 10.61 -12.43
CA PHE A 50 0.86 9.36 -13.15
C PHE A 50 -0.63 9.07 -13.38
N HIS A 51 -1.46 9.19 -12.35
CA HIS A 51 -2.91 8.96 -12.48
C HIS A 51 -3.61 10.03 -13.31
N LEU A 52 -3.22 11.31 -13.17
CA LEU A 52 -3.73 12.39 -14.01
C LEU A 52 -3.37 12.18 -15.49
N TYR A 53 -2.13 11.76 -15.78
CA TYR A 53 -1.71 11.41 -17.13
C TYR A 53 -2.56 10.27 -17.70
N VAL A 54 -2.72 9.19 -16.93
CA VAL A 54 -3.54 8.04 -17.36
C VAL A 54 -5.01 8.42 -17.56
N ALA A 55 -5.56 9.31 -16.73
CA ALA A 55 -6.94 9.78 -16.87
C ALA A 55 -7.17 10.54 -18.18
N VAL A 56 -6.17 11.27 -18.68
CA VAL A 56 -6.26 12.06 -19.91
C VAL A 56 -5.91 11.24 -21.16
N PHE A 57 -4.85 10.44 -21.09
CA PHE A 57 -4.27 9.77 -22.26
C PHE A 57 -4.65 8.28 -22.38
N GLY A 58 -5.33 7.74 -21.38
CA GLY A 58 -5.73 6.33 -21.32
C GLY A 58 -4.75 5.46 -20.52
N THR A 59 -5.25 4.31 -20.09
CA THR A 59 -4.50 3.34 -19.29
C THR A 59 -3.50 2.56 -20.14
N PRO A 60 -2.24 2.37 -19.69
CA PRO A 60 -1.38 1.33 -20.27
C PRO A 60 -1.96 -0.06 -20.00
N GLN A 61 -1.21 -1.12 -20.34
CA GLN A 61 -1.60 -2.49 -20.04
C GLN A 61 -2.10 -2.62 -18.58
N SER A 62 -3.27 -3.22 -18.40
CA SER A 62 -4.02 -3.19 -17.14
C SER A 62 -3.20 -3.66 -15.93
N ARG A 63 -2.37 -4.70 -16.12
CA ARG A 63 -1.45 -5.23 -15.10
C ARG A 63 -0.37 -4.22 -14.71
N ALA A 64 0.24 -3.53 -15.67
CA ALA A 64 1.25 -2.51 -15.41
C ALA A 64 0.66 -1.33 -14.64
N PHE A 65 -0.53 -0.87 -15.02
CA PHE A 65 -1.21 0.22 -14.35
C PHE A 65 -1.56 -0.12 -12.89
N ARG A 66 -2.23 -1.25 -12.67
CA ARG A 66 -2.66 -1.70 -11.33
C ARG A 66 -1.49 -2.00 -10.40
N SER A 67 -0.44 -2.65 -10.89
CA SER A 67 0.76 -2.95 -10.10
C SER A 67 1.52 -1.68 -9.72
N THR A 68 1.67 -0.73 -10.64
CA THR A 68 2.32 0.55 -10.35
C THR A 68 1.56 1.34 -9.29
N HIS A 69 0.23 1.38 -9.37
CA HIS A 69 -0.61 1.99 -8.34
C HIS A 69 -0.42 1.33 -6.97
N LEU A 70 -0.54 0.00 -6.90
CA LEU A 70 -0.41 -0.75 -5.65
C LEU A 70 0.98 -0.53 -5.02
N THR A 71 2.04 -0.60 -5.81
CA THR A 71 3.43 -0.38 -5.37
C THR A 71 3.61 1.03 -4.81
N GLY A 72 3.13 2.06 -5.52
CA GLY A 72 3.18 3.44 -5.04
C GLY A 72 2.47 3.61 -3.71
N MET A 73 1.26 3.06 -3.59
CA MET A 73 0.47 3.11 -2.35
C MET A 73 1.14 2.37 -1.20
N MET A 74 1.74 1.19 -1.43
CA MET A 74 2.45 0.44 -0.40
C MET A 74 3.71 1.15 0.08
N VAL A 75 4.49 1.72 -0.83
CA VAL A 75 5.68 2.51 -0.48
C VAL A 75 5.28 3.72 0.38
N LEU A 76 4.25 4.45 -0.02
CA LEU A 76 3.74 5.59 0.77
C LEU A 76 3.23 5.14 2.14
N ALA A 77 2.47 4.04 2.22
CA ALA A 77 1.97 3.52 3.49
C ALA A 77 3.10 3.12 4.45
N VAL A 78 4.15 2.45 3.97
CA VAL A 78 5.31 2.08 4.81
C VAL A 78 6.05 3.32 5.32
N LEU A 79 6.25 4.34 4.47
CA LEU A 79 6.97 5.55 4.84
C LEU A 79 6.18 6.48 5.77
N LEU A 80 4.85 6.58 5.58
CA LEU A 80 3.98 7.42 6.40
C LEU A 80 3.63 6.77 7.75
N PHE A 81 3.58 5.44 7.81
CA PHE A 81 3.27 4.65 9.01
C PHE A 81 4.46 3.77 9.43
N PRO A 82 5.55 4.37 9.95
CA PRO A 82 6.77 3.65 10.29
C PRO A 82 6.62 2.71 11.50
N LEU A 83 7.42 1.65 11.53
CA LEU A 83 7.46 0.72 12.66
C LEU A 83 8.02 1.36 13.94
N GLY A 84 7.25 1.27 15.02
CA GLY A 84 7.66 1.65 16.38
C GLY A 84 8.01 3.12 16.58
N ARG A 85 7.48 3.98 15.71
CA ARG A 85 7.42 5.43 15.89
C ARG A 85 5.96 5.88 15.85
N LYS A 86 5.64 6.95 16.56
CA LYS A 86 4.27 7.49 16.58
C LYS A 86 3.97 8.27 15.30
N SER A 87 4.98 8.95 14.76
CA SER A 87 4.87 9.69 13.50
C SER A 87 6.11 9.52 12.63
N TRP A 88 5.95 9.67 11.31
CA TRP A 88 7.06 9.83 10.36
C TRP A 88 7.94 11.05 10.68
N ARG A 89 7.40 12.03 11.42
CA ARG A 89 8.12 13.24 11.88
C ARG A 89 9.14 12.97 12.98
N ASP A 90 9.04 11.82 13.65
CA ASP A 90 9.90 11.46 14.78
C ASP A 90 11.20 10.81 14.29
N ARG A 91 12.33 11.29 14.82
CA ARG A 91 13.63 10.67 14.57
C ARG A 91 13.75 9.33 15.30
N PRO A 92 14.45 8.33 14.74
CA PRO A 92 14.87 7.17 15.50
C PRO A 92 15.82 7.60 16.62
N ALA A 93 15.38 7.48 17.87
CA ALA A 93 16.16 7.88 19.05
C ALA A 93 16.84 6.69 19.73
N THR A 94 16.27 5.49 19.63
CA THR A 94 16.81 4.27 20.26
C THR A 94 17.39 3.30 19.22
N PRO A 95 18.35 2.43 19.61
CA PRO A 95 18.88 1.39 18.70
C PRO A 95 17.78 0.49 18.11
N LEU A 96 16.73 0.21 18.90
CA LEU A 96 15.57 -0.54 18.44
C LEU A 96 14.82 0.20 17.32
N GLN A 97 14.64 1.52 17.45
CA GLN A 97 14.00 2.35 16.41
C GLN A 97 14.84 2.43 15.13
N TRP A 98 16.17 2.43 15.24
CA TRP A 98 17.05 2.31 14.07
C TRP A 98 16.91 0.96 13.38
N GLY A 99 16.81 -0.14 14.15
CA GLY A 99 16.52 -1.47 13.60
C GLY A 99 15.18 -1.52 12.87
N MET A 100 14.13 -0.95 13.47
CA MET A 100 12.80 -0.86 12.84
C MET A 100 12.78 -0.01 11.58
N PHE A 101 13.53 1.10 11.54
CA PHE A 101 13.72 1.88 10.32
C PHE A 101 14.40 1.07 9.21
N GLY A 102 15.36 0.21 9.57
CA GLY A 102 15.99 -0.73 8.62
C GLY A 102 14.98 -1.74 8.05
N ILE A 103 14.05 -2.23 8.87
CA ILE A 103 12.95 -3.10 8.41
C ILE A 103 12.02 -2.34 7.46
N ASP A 104 11.67 -1.09 7.75
CA ASP A 104 10.85 -0.25 6.86
C ASP A 104 11.53 -0.09 5.50
N ALA A 105 12.84 0.20 5.48
CA ALA A 105 13.62 0.30 4.25
C ALA A 105 13.67 -1.03 3.48
N LEU A 106 13.83 -2.16 4.18
CA LEU A 106 13.80 -3.49 3.58
C LEU A 106 12.45 -3.81 2.95
N LEU A 107 11.34 -3.43 3.58
CA LEU A 107 10.00 -3.64 3.03
C LEU A 107 9.76 -2.78 1.79
N VAL A 108 10.20 -1.52 1.79
CA VAL A 108 10.17 -0.67 0.59
C VAL A 108 10.97 -1.33 -0.53
N PHE A 109 12.18 -1.83 -0.24
CA PHE A 109 13.00 -2.52 -1.24
C PHE A 109 12.32 -3.79 -1.75
N ALA A 110 11.71 -4.60 -0.88
CA ALA A 110 11.00 -5.81 -1.25
C ALA A 110 9.78 -5.52 -2.15
N VAL A 111 9.02 -4.47 -1.83
CA VAL A 111 7.91 -3.99 -2.68
C VAL A 111 8.42 -3.60 -4.07
N LEU A 112 9.51 -2.85 -4.15
CA LEU A 112 10.12 -2.46 -5.43
C LEU A 112 10.67 -3.66 -6.20
N ALA A 113 11.25 -4.65 -5.52
CA ALA A 113 11.74 -5.87 -6.15
C ALA A 113 10.61 -6.68 -6.80
N VAL A 114 9.46 -6.83 -6.13
CA VAL A 114 8.27 -7.47 -6.71
C VAL A 114 7.74 -6.68 -7.90
N GLN A 115 7.74 -5.34 -7.83
CA GLN A 115 7.32 -4.51 -8.96
C GLN A 115 8.22 -4.71 -10.17
N VAL A 116 9.54 -4.66 -9.99
CA VAL A 116 10.52 -4.88 -11.06
C VAL A 116 10.33 -6.27 -11.67
N TYR A 117 10.15 -7.31 -10.84
CA TYR A 117 9.87 -8.66 -11.31
C TYR A 117 8.60 -8.72 -12.17
N THR A 118 7.53 -8.05 -11.73
CA THR A 118 6.22 -8.06 -12.42
C THR A 118 6.27 -7.29 -13.75
N LEU A 119 7.04 -6.21 -13.82
CA LEU A 119 7.16 -5.37 -15.03
C LEU A 119 8.28 -5.79 -15.99
N TRP A 120 9.15 -6.71 -15.60
CA TRP A 120 10.31 -7.10 -16.40
C TRP A 120 9.90 -7.62 -17.79
N ASP A 121 8.90 -8.49 -17.81
CA ASP A 121 8.29 -9.02 -19.03
C ASP A 121 6.81 -9.31 -18.76
N LEU A 122 5.96 -8.32 -19.05
CA LEU A 122 4.53 -8.37 -18.76
C LEU A 122 3.79 -9.43 -19.58
N ASP A 123 4.22 -9.65 -20.83
CA ASP A 123 3.56 -10.57 -21.74
C ASP A 123 3.89 -12.01 -21.35
N ALA A 124 5.17 -12.32 -21.11
CA ALA A 124 5.57 -13.63 -20.60
C ALA A 124 4.97 -13.87 -19.20
N PHE A 125 4.91 -12.85 -18.34
CA PHE A 125 4.31 -12.97 -17.02
C PHE A 125 2.80 -13.29 -17.09
N SER A 126 2.08 -12.73 -18.06
CA SER A 126 0.66 -13.01 -18.27
C SER A 126 0.39 -14.37 -18.90
N GLN A 127 1.33 -14.89 -19.70
CA GLN A 127 1.21 -16.22 -20.32
C GLN A 127 1.49 -17.38 -19.36
N ARG A 128 2.08 -17.13 -18.19
CA ARG A 128 2.33 -18.15 -17.15
C ARG A 128 1.11 -18.49 -16.29
N GLU A 129 -0.07 -17.96 -16.61
CA GLU A 129 -1.31 -18.28 -15.92
C GLU A 129 -1.58 -19.80 -15.93
N GLY A 130 -1.64 -20.41 -14.75
CA GLY A 130 -1.80 -21.86 -14.60
C GLY A 130 -0.51 -22.69 -14.67
N GLU A 131 0.61 -22.12 -15.09
CA GLU A 131 1.93 -22.79 -15.17
C GLU A 131 3.01 -21.95 -14.46
N LEU A 132 2.94 -21.90 -13.13
CA LEU A 132 3.85 -21.10 -12.32
C LEU A 132 5.25 -21.70 -12.28
N ILE A 133 6.24 -20.84 -12.43
CA ILE A 133 7.64 -21.15 -12.12
C ILE A 133 7.93 -20.90 -10.63
N GLU A 134 9.01 -21.48 -10.10
CA GLU A 134 9.35 -21.34 -8.67
C GLU A 134 9.51 -19.88 -8.23
N SER A 135 10.04 -19.00 -9.08
CA SER A 135 10.18 -17.58 -8.77
C SER A 135 8.83 -16.87 -8.64
N ASP A 136 7.82 -17.25 -9.40
CA ASP A 136 6.45 -16.70 -9.28
C ASP A 136 5.85 -17.07 -7.91
N LEU A 137 6.14 -18.29 -7.42
CA LEU A 137 5.68 -18.76 -6.12
C LEU A 137 6.28 -17.90 -4.99
N TRP A 138 7.60 -17.68 -5.01
CA TRP A 138 8.29 -16.86 -4.01
C TRP A 138 7.86 -15.40 -4.05
N MET A 139 7.75 -14.80 -5.24
CA MET A 139 7.33 -13.41 -5.40
C MET A 139 5.87 -13.21 -5.01
N GLY A 140 4.99 -14.16 -5.33
CA GLY A 140 3.59 -14.10 -4.92
C GLY A 140 3.41 -14.23 -3.41
N PHE A 141 4.13 -15.15 -2.77
CA PHE A 141 4.13 -15.27 -1.30
C PHE A 141 4.65 -13.99 -0.64
N LEU A 142 5.75 -13.43 -1.17
CA LEU A 142 6.31 -12.18 -0.71
C LEU A 142 5.30 -11.04 -0.84
N LEU A 143 4.62 -10.89 -1.98
CA LEU A 143 3.63 -9.83 -2.17
C LEU A 143 2.45 -9.95 -1.20
N ILE A 144 1.91 -11.16 -0.99
CA ILE A 144 0.83 -11.39 -0.03
C ILE A 144 1.26 -10.95 1.37
N PHE A 145 2.48 -11.33 1.79
CA PHE A 145 3.03 -10.90 3.07
C PHE A 145 3.19 -9.38 3.15
N LEU A 146 3.73 -8.73 2.11
CA LEU A 146 3.93 -7.28 2.06
C LEU A 146 2.60 -6.53 2.12
N VAL A 147 1.56 -6.99 1.42
CA VAL A 147 0.22 -6.40 1.45
C VAL A 147 -0.40 -6.52 2.84
N MET A 148 -0.30 -7.69 3.48
CA MET A 148 -0.80 -7.89 4.84
C MET A 148 -0.08 -7.02 5.85
N GLU A 149 1.25 -6.91 5.76
CA GLU A 149 2.06 -6.07 6.65
C GLU A 149 1.77 -4.58 6.44
N THR A 150 1.60 -4.15 5.18
CA THR A 150 1.21 -2.77 4.88
C THR A 150 -0.18 -2.45 5.43
N THR A 151 -1.13 -3.38 5.25
CA THR A 151 -2.50 -3.26 5.79
C THR A 151 -2.50 -3.19 7.32
N ARG A 152 -1.65 -3.96 7.99
CA ARG A 152 -1.48 -3.92 9.45
C ARG A 152 -1.13 -2.52 9.95
N ARG A 153 -0.31 -1.79 9.19
CA ARG A 153 0.19 -0.46 9.54
C ARG A 153 -0.80 0.66 9.23
N SER A 154 -1.47 0.58 8.08
CA SER A 154 -2.35 1.65 7.60
C SER A 154 -3.78 1.52 8.10
N VAL A 155 -4.33 0.30 8.17
CA VAL A 155 -5.73 0.06 8.54
C VAL A 155 -5.85 -0.57 9.92
N GLY A 156 -4.92 -1.47 10.27
CA GLY A 156 -4.82 -2.07 11.59
C GLY A 156 -4.97 -3.59 11.62
N LEU A 157 -4.78 -4.15 12.81
CA LEU A 157 -4.79 -5.60 13.06
C LEU A 157 -6.10 -6.32 12.67
N PRO A 158 -7.31 -5.74 12.84
CA PRO A 158 -8.55 -6.44 12.52
C PRO A 158 -8.61 -6.92 11.06
N MET A 159 -8.16 -6.09 10.11
CA MET A 159 -8.14 -6.45 8.69
C MET A 159 -7.21 -7.64 8.43
N VAL A 160 -6.03 -7.65 9.04
CA VAL A 160 -5.07 -8.75 8.88
C VAL A 160 -5.62 -10.06 9.43
N ILE A 161 -6.32 -10.02 10.57
CA ILE A 161 -6.95 -11.21 11.16
C ILE A 161 -7.99 -11.79 10.20
N VAL A 162 -8.86 -10.93 9.66
CA VAL A 162 -9.90 -11.36 8.72
C VAL A 162 -9.27 -11.94 7.44
N THR A 163 -8.29 -11.26 6.85
CA THR A 163 -7.58 -11.77 5.67
C THR A 163 -6.89 -13.10 5.97
N SER A 164 -6.19 -13.22 7.11
CA SER A 164 -5.51 -14.46 7.51
C SER A 164 -6.49 -15.62 7.66
N PHE A 165 -7.68 -15.37 8.22
CA PHE A 165 -8.73 -16.37 8.31
C PHE A 165 -9.14 -16.90 6.94
N PHE A 166 -9.38 -16.02 5.97
CA PHE A 166 -9.76 -16.43 4.61
C PHE A 166 -8.61 -17.09 3.82
N VAL A 167 -7.36 -16.71 4.08
CA VAL A 167 -6.18 -17.41 3.55
C VAL A 167 -6.15 -18.85 4.06
N VAL A 168 -6.28 -19.05 5.38
CA VAL A 168 -6.29 -20.39 6.01
C VAL A 168 -7.49 -21.20 5.53
N HIS A 169 -8.67 -20.57 5.46
CA HIS A 169 -9.87 -21.21 4.95
C HIS A 169 -9.69 -21.67 3.50
N SER A 170 -9.16 -20.84 2.61
CA SER A 170 -8.95 -21.21 1.21
C SER A 170 -8.01 -22.41 1.03
N LEU A 171 -6.97 -22.51 1.86
CA LEU A 171 -5.98 -23.59 1.80
C LEU A 171 -6.45 -24.88 2.49
N TYR A 172 -7.32 -24.78 3.48
CA TYR A 172 -7.72 -25.90 4.34
C TYR A 172 -9.24 -26.07 4.45
N ALA A 173 -10.01 -25.65 3.43
CA ALA A 173 -11.47 -25.67 3.44
C ALA A 173 -12.07 -27.06 3.73
N ASP A 174 -11.34 -28.13 3.40
CA ASP A 174 -11.70 -29.53 3.68
C ASP A 174 -11.74 -29.87 5.18
N LYS A 175 -11.00 -29.11 6.00
CA LYS A 175 -10.92 -29.32 7.45
C LYS A 175 -12.00 -28.55 8.22
N PHE A 176 -12.72 -27.65 7.56
CA PHE A 176 -13.79 -26.87 8.20
C PHE A 176 -15.11 -27.66 8.18
N GLY A 177 -15.95 -27.47 9.20
CA GLY A 177 -17.27 -28.08 9.29
C GLY A 177 -18.39 -27.14 8.84
N GLY A 178 -19.58 -27.71 8.58
CA GLY A 178 -20.79 -26.95 8.31
C GLY A 178 -20.75 -26.18 6.99
N PHE A 179 -21.25 -24.94 6.99
CA PHE A 179 -21.33 -24.12 5.77
C PHE A 179 -19.97 -23.67 5.22
N LEU A 180 -18.89 -23.81 6.01
CA LEU A 180 -17.52 -23.46 5.61
C LEU A 180 -16.78 -24.63 4.95
N TYR A 181 -17.36 -25.82 4.89
CA TYR A 181 -16.73 -26.97 4.23
C TYR A 181 -16.71 -26.78 2.70
N GLY A 182 -15.57 -27.08 2.09
CA GLY A 182 -15.41 -27.02 0.64
C GLY A 182 -14.11 -27.66 0.15
N PRO A 183 -13.90 -27.72 -1.17
CA PRO A 183 -12.65 -28.22 -1.73
C PRO A 183 -11.50 -27.26 -1.41
N PRO A 184 -10.35 -27.76 -0.92
CA PRO A 184 -9.21 -26.92 -0.59
C PRO A 184 -8.48 -26.49 -1.86
N THR A 185 -7.83 -25.34 -1.81
CA THR A 185 -7.00 -24.82 -2.91
C THR A 185 -5.53 -25.10 -2.61
N SER A 186 -4.81 -25.68 -3.57
CA SER A 186 -3.35 -25.86 -3.44
C SER A 186 -2.64 -24.51 -3.38
N VAL A 187 -1.51 -24.43 -2.66
CA VAL A 187 -0.74 -23.18 -2.50
C VAL A 187 -0.34 -22.59 -3.86
N THR A 188 0.07 -23.44 -4.80
CA THR A 188 0.42 -23.01 -6.16
C THR A 188 -0.76 -22.37 -6.88
N LYS A 189 -1.95 -22.98 -6.82
CA LYS A 189 -3.17 -22.42 -7.42
C LYS A 189 -3.63 -21.15 -6.70
N TYR A 190 -3.44 -21.08 -5.38
CA TYR A 190 -3.76 -19.90 -4.60
C TYR A 190 -2.91 -18.70 -5.02
N ILE A 191 -1.61 -18.89 -5.17
CA ILE A 191 -0.68 -17.85 -5.63
C ILE A 191 -0.94 -17.50 -7.10
N ASP A 192 -1.24 -18.48 -7.97
CA ASP A 192 -1.66 -18.23 -9.36
C ASP A 192 -2.82 -17.24 -9.41
N ILE A 193 -3.89 -17.49 -8.65
CA ILE A 193 -5.08 -16.64 -8.63
C ILE A 193 -4.78 -15.26 -8.04
N LEU A 194 -4.04 -15.19 -6.92
CA LEU A 194 -3.82 -13.93 -6.22
C LEU A 194 -2.80 -13.01 -6.89
N PHE A 195 -1.74 -13.58 -7.45
CA PHE A 195 -0.59 -12.82 -7.95
C PHE A 195 -0.51 -12.79 -9.48
N ILE A 196 -0.66 -13.94 -10.15
CA ILE A 196 -0.49 -14.02 -11.61
C ILE A 196 -1.77 -13.56 -12.30
N ARG A 197 -2.95 -14.03 -11.89
CA ARG A 197 -4.21 -13.67 -12.54
C ARG A 197 -4.67 -12.27 -12.18
N SER A 198 -5.46 -11.69 -13.08
CA SER A 198 -6.05 -10.36 -12.92
C SER A 198 -7.35 -10.35 -12.10
N GLU A 199 -7.65 -11.43 -11.38
CA GLU A 199 -8.87 -11.61 -10.57
C GLU A 199 -8.59 -11.50 -9.06
N GLY A 200 -7.33 -11.67 -8.65
CA GLY A 200 -6.90 -11.61 -7.26
C GLY A 200 -6.54 -10.21 -6.78
N MET A 201 -5.30 -10.02 -6.31
CA MET A 201 -4.84 -8.72 -5.77
C MET A 201 -4.94 -7.61 -6.81
N PHE A 202 -4.65 -7.92 -8.08
CA PHE A 202 -4.77 -6.97 -9.20
C PHE A 202 -6.18 -6.96 -9.82
N GLY A 203 -7.20 -7.37 -9.06
CA GLY A 203 -8.59 -7.47 -9.49
C GLY A 203 -9.33 -6.14 -9.53
N ILE A 204 -10.66 -6.27 -9.49
CA ILE A 204 -11.61 -5.14 -9.53
C ILE A 204 -11.32 -4.10 -8.44
N PRO A 205 -11.04 -4.45 -7.16
CA PRO A 205 -10.82 -3.46 -6.11
C PRO A 205 -9.66 -2.50 -6.43
N ILE A 206 -8.50 -3.03 -6.83
CA ILE A 206 -7.36 -2.18 -7.24
C ILE A 206 -7.65 -1.44 -8.53
N SER A 207 -8.37 -2.06 -9.47
CA SER A 207 -8.77 -1.37 -10.70
C SER A 207 -9.59 -0.12 -10.40
N VAL A 208 -10.63 -0.23 -9.57
CA VAL A 208 -11.52 0.89 -9.20
C VAL A 208 -10.76 1.94 -8.39
N ALA A 209 -9.89 1.50 -7.47
CA ALA A 209 -9.06 2.41 -6.68
C ALA A 209 -8.13 3.25 -7.56
N ALA A 210 -7.48 2.61 -8.54
CA ALA A 210 -6.53 3.27 -9.43
C ALA A 210 -7.19 4.14 -10.51
N THR A 211 -8.35 3.76 -11.05
CA THR A 211 -9.00 4.53 -12.12
C THR A 211 -9.89 5.65 -11.62
N TYR A 212 -10.54 5.48 -10.46
CA TYR A 212 -11.57 6.42 -10.00
C TYR A 212 -11.22 7.05 -8.66
N ILE A 213 -10.98 6.26 -7.61
CA ILE A 213 -10.89 6.78 -6.24
C ILE A 213 -9.74 7.78 -6.10
N VAL A 214 -8.58 7.47 -6.64
CA VAL A 214 -7.37 8.31 -6.52
C VAL A 214 -7.49 9.68 -7.21
N LEU A 215 -8.43 9.88 -8.13
CA LEU A 215 -8.63 11.17 -8.81
C LEU A 215 -9.48 12.16 -7.99
N PHE A 216 -10.19 11.66 -6.98
CA PHE A 216 -11.09 12.47 -6.14
C PHE A 216 -10.57 12.71 -4.73
N ILE A 217 -9.46 12.08 -4.34
CA ILE A 217 -8.79 12.23 -3.04
C ILE A 217 -7.54 13.09 -3.23
#